data_AF-A0A0D0CLR6-F1
#
_entry.id   AF-A0A0D0CLR6-F1
#
_cell.length_a   1.000
_cell.length_b   1.000
_cell.length_c   1.000
_cell.angle_alpha   90.00
_cell.angle_beta   90.00
_cell.angle_gamma   90.00
#
_symmetry.space_group_name_H-M   'P 1'
#
loop_
_entity.id
_entity.type
_entity.pdbx_description
1 polymer ?
#
loop_
_entity_poly.entity_id
_entity_poly.type
_entity_poly.pdbx_seq_one_letter_code
_entity_poly.pdbx_strand_id
1 'polypeptide(L)'
;LDVETGCGLYFAAQHLMSREPFINFTSPRLIHDFIPILDDLHQTAHKMFVSLQSTHRFDAAELAANLKEAQDSFNASQVENDSLRAEKERLDMELKHKDELICRLQQAQGISSS
;
A
#
# COMPACT_ATOMS: atom_id res chain seq x y z
N LEU A 1 -24.87 -42.03 -11.10
CA LEU A 1 -23.52 -42.16 -10.54
C LEU A 1 -23.66 -42.62 -9.11
N ASP A 2 -22.84 -43.60 -8.76
CA ASP A 2 -22.92 -44.52 -7.63
C ASP A 2 -22.94 -43.84 -6.24
N VAL A 3 -23.86 -44.29 -5.38
CA VAL A 3 -24.04 -43.84 -3.98
C VAL A 3 -23.25 -44.75 -3.01
N GLU A 4 -22.72 -45.89 -3.47
CA GLU A 4 -22.08 -46.88 -2.59
C GLU A 4 -20.57 -46.66 -2.36
N THR A 5 -19.88 -45.91 -3.22
CA THR A 5 -18.42 -45.68 -3.14
C THR A 5 -17.99 -44.24 -2.82
N GLY A 6 -18.90 -43.37 -2.36
CA GLY A 6 -18.55 -41.98 -2.08
C GLY A 6 -17.52 -41.85 -0.96
N CYS A 7 -16.36 -41.21 -1.19
CA CYS A 7 -15.41 -40.91 -0.12
C CYS A 7 -15.96 -39.83 0.85
N GLY A 8 -15.56 -39.89 2.12
CA GLY A 8 -15.77 -38.77 3.04
C GLY A 8 -14.96 -37.57 2.56
N LEU A 9 -15.60 -36.41 2.39
CA LEU A 9 -14.96 -35.19 1.90
C LEU A 9 -15.23 -34.04 2.85
N TYR A 10 -14.17 -33.34 3.20
CA TYR A 10 -14.20 -32.07 3.92
C TYR A 10 -13.46 -31.03 3.09
N PHE A 11 -14.10 -29.91 2.80
CA PHE A 11 -13.50 -28.79 2.09
C PHE A 11 -13.71 -27.52 2.91
N ALA A 12 -12.68 -26.69 3.01
CA ALA A 12 -12.76 -25.39 3.66
C ALA A 12 -11.95 -24.37 2.86
N ALA A 13 -12.52 -23.21 2.63
CA ALA A 13 -11.92 -22.15 1.85
C ALA A 13 -12.12 -20.79 2.51
N GLN A 14 -11.08 -19.97 2.49
CA GLN A 14 -11.15 -18.60 2.97
C GLN A 14 -11.76 -17.69 1.91
N HIS A 15 -12.68 -16.83 2.34
CA HIS A 15 -13.18 -15.74 1.50
C HIS A 15 -12.68 -14.41 2.08
N LEU A 16 -11.72 -13.78 1.40
CA LEU A 16 -10.99 -12.59 1.89
C LEU A 16 -11.91 -11.41 2.27
N MET A 17 -13.10 -11.33 1.66
CA MET A 17 -14.07 -10.25 1.90
C MET A 17 -15.24 -10.68 2.78
N SER A 18 -15.25 -11.91 3.31
CA SER A 18 -16.32 -12.39 4.18
C SER A 18 -16.06 -11.97 5.63
N ARG A 19 -17.15 -11.77 6.38
CA ARG A 19 -17.08 -11.65 7.85
C ARG A 19 -16.74 -12.99 8.50
N GLU A 20 -17.14 -14.09 7.86
CA GLU A 20 -16.80 -15.43 8.31
C GLU A 20 -15.35 -15.76 7.95
N PRO A 21 -14.61 -16.45 8.85
CA PRO A 21 -13.20 -16.75 8.63
C PRO A 21 -12.99 -17.72 7.45
N PHE A 22 -13.94 -18.61 7.20
CA PHE A 22 -13.93 -19.55 6.07
C PHE A 22 -15.34 -20.07 5.80
N ILE A 23 -15.50 -20.65 4.62
CA ILE A 23 -16.70 -21.38 4.20
C ILE A 23 -16.29 -22.85 4.12
N ASN A 24 -17.14 -23.75 4.58
CA ASN A 24 -16.88 -25.18 4.49
C ASN A 24 -17.98 -25.96 3.80
N PHE A 25 -17.58 -27.12 3.28
CA PHE A 25 -18.46 -28.15 2.77
C PHE A 25 -18.04 -29.49 3.37
N THR A 26 -19.01 -30.24 3.87
CA THR A 26 -18.79 -31.58 4.42
C THR A 26 -19.74 -32.53 3.71
N SER A 27 -19.23 -33.63 3.17
CA SER A 27 -20.06 -34.60 2.47
C SER A 27 -21.01 -35.33 3.44
N PRO A 28 -22.23 -35.71 3.01
CA PRO A 28 -23.19 -36.39 3.88
C PRO A 28 -22.64 -37.66 4.54
N ARG A 29 -21.83 -38.45 3.80
CA ARG A 29 -21.20 -39.66 4.34
C ARG A 29 -20.28 -39.35 5.52
N LEU A 30 -19.48 -38.29 5.43
CA LEU A 30 -18.58 -37.89 6.50
C LEU A 30 -19.33 -37.39 7.74
N ILE A 31 -20.49 -36.74 7.55
CA ILE A 31 -21.37 -36.30 8.64
C ILE A 31 -21.95 -37.50 9.39
N HIS A 32 -22.36 -38.55 8.68
CA HIS A 32 -22.99 -39.71 9.30
C HIS A 32 -21.99 -40.68 9.95
N ASP A 33 -20.83 -40.88 9.33
CA ASP A 33 -19.92 -41.95 9.71
C ASP A 33 -18.85 -41.52 10.75
N PHE A 34 -18.48 -40.22 10.82
CA PHE A 34 -17.30 -39.78 11.58
C PHE A 34 -17.42 -38.38 12.24
N ILE A 35 -18.46 -38.18 13.07
CA ILE A 35 -18.71 -36.89 13.76
C ILE A 35 -17.53 -36.39 14.60
N PRO A 36 -16.84 -37.20 15.45
CA PRO A 36 -15.77 -36.67 16.30
C PRO A 36 -14.56 -36.13 15.52
N ILE A 37 -14.26 -36.73 14.37
CA ILE A 37 -13.17 -36.29 13.49
C ILE A 37 -13.56 -34.99 12.78
N LEU A 38 -14.85 -34.83 12.46
CA LEU A 38 -15.37 -33.63 11.83
C LEU A 38 -15.23 -32.41 12.73
N ASP A 39 -15.48 -32.54 14.03
CA ASP A 39 -15.31 -31.45 15.00
C ASP A 39 -13.84 -31.01 15.09
N ASP A 40 -12.91 -31.95 15.13
CA ASP A 40 -11.47 -31.65 15.16
C ASP A 40 -10.98 -31.01 13.85
N LEU A 41 -11.44 -31.51 12.70
CA LEU A 41 -11.18 -30.90 11.39
C LEU A 41 -11.72 -29.47 11.32
N HIS A 42 -12.95 -29.25 11.80
CA HIS A 42 -13.55 -27.93 11.86
C HIS A 42 -12.78 -26.98 12.77
N GLN A 43 -12.41 -27.44 13.97
CA GLN A 43 -11.66 -26.62 14.91
C GLN A 43 -10.27 -26.27 14.38
N THR A 44 -9.61 -27.23 13.73
CA THR A 44 -8.30 -27.03 13.10
C THR A 44 -8.38 -26.04 11.95
N ALA A 45 -9.35 -26.21 11.05
CA ALA A 45 -9.60 -25.26 9.97
C ALA A 45 -9.90 -23.86 10.51
N HIS A 46 -10.75 -23.75 11.53
CA HIS A 46 -11.09 -22.48 12.14
C HIS A 46 -9.87 -21.75 12.69
N LYS A 47 -9.03 -22.43 13.49
CA LYS A 47 -7.79 -21.85 14.02
C LYS A 47 -6.87 -21.37 12.90
N MET A 48 -6.70 -22.18 11.85
CA MET A 48 -5.86 -21.85 10.70
C MET A 48 -6.37 -20.60 9.95
N PHE A 49 -7.64 -20.57 9.59
CA PHE A 49 -8.21 -19.47 8.80
C PHE A 49 -8.35 -18.17 9.60
N VAL A 50 -8.64 -18.23 10.90
CA VAL A 50 -8.63 -17.04 11.77
C VAL A 50 -7.22 -16.47 11.86
N SER A 51 -6.20 -17.33 12.06
CA SER A 51 -4.81 -16.90 12.08
C SER A 51 -4.41 -16.22 10.77
N LEU A 52 -4.68 -16.86 9.63
CA LEU A 52 -4.43 -16.29 8.30
C LEU A 52 -5.15 -14.95 8.11
N GLN A 53 -6.44 -14.86 8.49
CA GLN A 53 -7.20 -13.61 8.37
C GLN A 53 -6.58 -12.49 9.21
N SER A 54 -6.11 -12.80 10.42
CA SER A 54 -5.45 -11.81 11.29
C SER A 54 -4.13 -11.32 10.70
N THR A 55 -3.29 -12.22 10.17
CA THR A 55 -2.04 -11.85 9.48
C THR A 55 -2.33 -10.96 8.27
N HIS A 56 -3.28 -11.33 7.42
CA HIS A 56 -3.65 -10.51 6.26
C HIS A 56 -4.15 -9.11 6.66
N ARG A 57 -4.92 -8.99 7.75
CA ARG A 57 -5.37 -7.69 8.26
C ARG A 57 -4.21 -6.87 8.81
N PHE A 58 -3.25 -7.51 9.48
CA PHE A 58 -2.05 -6.86 9.98
C PHE A 58 -1.19 -6.34 8.83
N ASP A 59 -0.87 -7.19 7.85
CA ASP A 59 -0.08 -6.81 6.68
C ASP A 59 -0.73 -5.67 5.89
N ALA A 60 -2.05 -5.72 5.71
CA ALA A 60 -2.80 -4.66 5.04
C ALA A 60 -2.76 -3.33 5.81
N ALA A 61 -2.82 -3.38 7.15
CA ALA A 61 -2.73 -2.20 7.99
C ALA A 61 -1.32 -1.60 7.98
N GLU A 62 -0.29 -2.44 8.04
CA GLU A 62 1.11 -2.02 7.94
C GLU A 62 1.39 -1.38 6.58
N LEU A 63 0.97 -2.02 5.50
CA LEU A 63 1.11 -1.47 4.15
C LEU A 63 0.39 -0.12 4.01
N ALA A 64 -0.82 0.02 4.56
CA ALA A 64 -1.55 1.26 4.54
C ALA A 64 -0.84 2.38 5.34
N ALA A 65 -0.23 2.04 6.48
CA ALA A 65 0.56 3.00 7.26
C ALA A 65 1.81 3.46 6.50
N ASN A 66 2.56 2.53 5.92
CA ASN A 66 3.77 2.82 5.14
C ASN A 66 3.44 3.67 3.90
N LEU A 67 2.34 3.38 3.21
CA LEU A 67 1.90 4.18 2.05
C LEU A 67 1.55 5.61 2.47
N LYS A 68 0.87 5.79 3.61
CA LYS A 68 0.56 7.11 4.15
C LYS A 68 1.83 7.89 4.47
N GLU A 69 2.78 7.28 5.17
CA GLU A 69 4.05 7.93 5.51
C GLU A 69 4.83 8.35 4.25
N ALA A 70 4.93 7.46 3.25
CA ALA A 70 5.58 7.76 1.99
C ALA A 70 4.89 8.91 1.25
N GLN A 71 3.55 8.95 1.26
CA GLN A 71 2.77 10.02 0.65
C GLN A 71 2.99 11.36 1.36
N ASP A 72 3.00 11.37 2.69
CA ASP A 72 3.21 12.57 3.49
C ASP A 72 4.63 13.12 3.27
N SER A 73 5.64 12.25 3.23
CA SER A 73 7.02 12.61 2.89
C SER A 73 7.14 13.20 1.48
N PHE A 74 6.52 12.56 0.48
CA PHE A 74 6.50 13.05 -0.89
C PHE A 74 5.87 14.44 -0.97
N ASN A 75 4.72 14.65 -0.33
CA ASN A 75 4.04 15.93 -0.31
C ASN A 75 4.90 17.02 0.34
N ALA A 76 5.60 16.70 1.44
CA ALA A 76 6.51 17.65 2.09
C ALA A 76 7.68 18.04 1.17
N SER A 77 8.31 17.06 0.52
CA SER A 77 9.39 17.33 -0.44
C SER A 77 8.91 18.11 -1.66
N GLN A 78 7.66 17.90 -2.11
CA GLN A 78 7.08 18.65 -3.20
C GLN A 78 6.91 20.13 -2.84
N VAL A 79 6.36 20.41 -1.66
CA VAL A 79 6.22 21.79 -1.14
C VAL A 79 7.58 22.48 -1.01
N GLU A 80 8.60 21.76 -0.50
CA GLU A 80 9.96 22.29 -0.42
C GLU A 80 10.52 22.59 -1.82
N ASN A 81 10.36 21.68 -2.78
CA ASN A 81 10.84 21.89 -4.15
C ASN A 81 10.21 23.11 -4.81
N ASP A 82 8.90 23.28 -4.63
CA ASP A 82 8.16 24.43 -5.18
C ASP A 82 8.65 25.74 -4.53
N SER A 83 8.92 25.74 -3.23
CA SER A 83 9.48 26.90 -2.53
C SER A 83 10.89 27.26 -3.03
N LEU A 84 11.75 26.27 -3.23
CA LEU A 84 13.09 26.45 -3.76
C LEU A 84 13.07 26.93 -5.21
N ARG A 85 12.10 26.48 -6.01
CA ARG A 85 11.91 26.93 -7.39
C ARG A 85 11.52 28.40 -7.45
N ALA A 86 10.56 28.82 -6.63
CA ALA A 86 10.17 30.22 -6.53
C ALA A 86 11.33 31.12 -6.06
N GLU A 87 12.10 30.65 -5.08
CA GLU A 87 13.27 31.37 -4.59
C GLU A 87 14.35 31.51 -5.68
N LYS A 88 14.62 30.43 -6.42
CA LYS A 88 15.55 30.46 -7.55
C LYS A 88 15.12 31.48 -8.61
N GLU A 89 13.84 31.47 -9.00
CA GLU A 89 13.30 32.42 -9.97
C GLU A 89 13.45 33.88 -9.49
N ARG A 90 13.26 34.13 -8.19
CA ARG A 90 13.49 35.46 -7.60
C ARG A 90 14.95 35.89 -7.72
N LEU A 91 15.89 35.01 -7.36
CA LEU A 91 17.32 35.30 -7.42
C LEU A 91 17.80 35.50 -8.87
N ASP A 92 17.28 34.73 -9.82
CA ASP A 92 17.59 34.88 -11.24
C ASP A 92 17.13 36.26 -11.78
N MET A 93 15.97 36.75 -11.34
CA MET A 93 15.49 38.09 -11.67
C MET A 93 16.37 39.19 -11.06
N GLU A 94 16.77 39.04 -9.80
CA GLU A 94 17.63 40.01 -9.12
C GLU A 94 19.03 40.07 -9.75
N LEU A 95 19.61 38.93 -10.12
CA LEU A 95 20.88 38.86 -10.83
C LEU A 95 20.79 39.58 -12.17
N LYS A 96 19.77 39.28 -12.97
CA LYS A 96 19.56 39.96 -14.26
C LYS A 96 19.44 41.47 -14.11
N HIS A 97 18.72 41.94 -13.08
CA HIS A 97 18.61 43.36 -12.81
C HIS A 97 19.95 44.00 -12.45
N LYS A 98 20.76 43.33 -11.62
CA LYS A 98 22.11 43.80 -11.27
C LYS A 98 23.04 43.85 -12.48
N ASP A 99 23.01 42.83 -13.34
CA ASP A 99 23.79 42.80 -14.58
C ASP A 99 23.43 43.97 -15.51
N GLU A 100 22.14 44.27 -15.66
CA GLU A 100 21.67 45.44 -16.42
C GLU A 100 22.20 46.76 -15.85
N LEU A 101 22.22 46.91 -14.53
CA LEU A 101 22.79 48.10 -13.87
C LEU A 101 24.29 48.21 -14.09
N ILE A 102 25.03 47.10 -14.00
CA ILE A 102 26.47 47.06 -14.26
C ILE A 102 26.75 47.50 -15.71
N CYS A 103 26.04 46.95 -16.69
CA CYS A 103 26.20 47.34 -18.09
C CYS A 103 25.97 48.84 -18.29
N ARG A 104 24.94 49.43 -17.66
CA ARG A 104 24.67 50.88 -17.74
C ARG A 104 25.78 51.70 -17.11
N LEU A 105 26.31 51.28 -15.96
CA LEU A 105 27.41 51.98 -15.29
C LEU A 105 28.70 51.94 -16.11
N GLN A 106 29.03 50.79 -16.70
CA GLN A 106 30.20 50.64 -17.58
C GLN A 106 30.10 51.54 -18.83
N GLN A 107 28.90 51.60 -19.44
CA GLN A 107 28.63 52.50 -20.55
C GLN A 107 28.77 53.97 -20.15
N ALA A 108 28.25 54.37 -18.98
CA ALA A 108 28.35 55.73 -18.47
C ALA A 108 29.79 56.14 -18.11
N GLN A 109 30.62 55.19 -17.70
CA GLN A 109 32.03 55.42 -17.37
C GLN A 109 32.96 55.36 -18.60
N GLY A 110 32.43 55.11 -19.81
CA GLY A 110 33.25 55.04 -21.03
C GLY A 110 34.22 53.85 -21.06
N ILE A 111 34.07 52.89 -20.16
CA ILE A 111 34.87 51.66 -20.13
C ILE A 111 34.24 50.72 -21.15
N SER A 112 34.53 50.96 -22.43
CA SER A 112 34.36 49.96 -23.48
C SER A 112 35.43 48.90 -23.25
N SER A 113 35.05 47.76 -22.65
CA SER A 113 35.88 46.56 -22.67
C SER A 113 35.98 46.06 -24.11
N SER A 114 37.10 46.40 -24.76
CA SER A 114 37.63 45.71 -25.96
C SER A 114 38.00 44.27 -25.63
#